data_AF-A0A7D3W1V6-F1
#
_entry.id   AF-A0A7D3W1V6-F1
#
_cell.length_a   1.000
_cell.length_b   1.000
_cell.length_c   1.000
_cell.angle_alpha   90.00
_cell.angle_beta   90.00
_cell.angle_gamma   90.00
#
_symmetry.space_group_name_H-M   'P 1'
#
loop_
_entity.id
_entity.type
_entity.pdbx_description
1 polymer ?
#
loop_
_entity_poly.entity_id
_entity_poly.type
_entity_poly.pdbx_seq_one_letter_code
_entity_poly.pdbx_strand_id
1 'polypeptide(L)'
;MESSRTCAETASGRRVLRADAERNRQLILNTAAEMFAEHGMRLTLEQIAKAAGIGVGTIYRRFPTLDALIDELFGERIRWWADHVTKLADLAVTEPWESFRQYVLCLAEAHDCDAAYAQLLIEPVTGSPRFRDDHARSLRGARLLLARAREQGAVRGDLHDADLLHIQLAILGVVGASRSLGTQAAARFATLTLEACRGPKAPNDIARLPAPSGDELQLLEALSGADSDTLGTAGESAPSGGEGRQLG
;
A
#
# COMPACT_ATOMS: atom_id res chain seq x y z
N MET A 1 -33.13 4.55 -51.69
CA MET A 1 -31.86 5.18 -51.24
C MET A 1 -31.94 5.75 -49.82
N GLU A 2 -33.08 5.66 -49.11
CA GLU A 2 -33.28 6.22 -47.76
C GLU A 2 -32.89 5.27 -46.60
N SER A 3 -33.00 3.95 -46.75
CA SER A 3 -32.69 2.99 -45.67
C SER A 3 -31.22 2.93 -45.24
N SER A 4 -30.28 3.40 -46.07
CA SER A 4 -28.85 3.43 -45.73
C SER A 4 -28.44 4.64 -44.89
N ARG A 5 -29.26 5.71 -44.81
CA ARG A 5 -28.93 6.91 -44.01
C ARG A 5 -29.27 6.74 -42.53
N THR A 6 -30.39 6.07 -42.21
CA THR A 6 -30.87 5.90 -40.83
C THR A 6 -29.99 4.98 -39.96
N CYS A 7 -29.37 3.94 -40.55
CA CYS A 7 -28.40 3.08 -39.86
C CYS A 7 -27.06 3.79 -39.56
N ALA A 8 -26.65 4.72 -40.42
CA ALA A 8 -25.42 5.49 -40.23
C ALA A 8 -25.57 6.54 -39.11
N GLU A 9 -26.73 7.20 -39.01
CA GLU A 9 -27.03 8.15 -37.93
C GLU A 9 -27.17 7.49 -36.56
N THR A 10 -27.81 6.32 -36.47
CA THR A 10 -27.92 5.57 -35.21
C THR A 10 -26.58 4.97 -34.76
N ALA A 11 -25.73 4.51 -35.70
CA ALA A 11 -24.38 4.07 -35.39
C ALA A 11 -23.47 5.24 -34.92
N SER A 12 -23.63 6.43 -35.49
CA SER A 12 -22.94 7.66 -35.09
C SER A 12 -23.37 8.11 -33.70
N GLY A 13 -24.68 8.20 -33.42
CA GLY A 13 -25.21 8.55 -32.10
C GLY A 13 -24.77 7.58 -31.00
N ARG A 14 -24.75 6.27 -31.30
CA ARG A 14 -24.25 5.25 -30.36
C ARG A 14 -22.74 5.37 -30.09
N ARG A 15 -21.96 5.87 -31.04
CA ARG A 15 -20.52 6.13 -30.86
C ARG A 15 -20.27 7.39 -30.04
N VAL A 16 -21.05 8.44 -30.26
CA VAL A 16 -21.01 9.69 -29.48
C VAL A 16 -21.37 9.42 -28.02
N LEU A 17 -22.46 8.69 -27.74
CA LEU A 17 -22.88 8.35 -26.38
C LEU A 17 -21.85 7.51 -25.62
N ARG A 18 -21.14 6.60 -26.30
CA ARG A 18 -20.03 5.85 -25.69
C ARG A 18 -18.84 6.74 -25.37
N ALA A 19 -18.53 7.69 -26.24
CA ALA A 19 -17.47 8.67 -25.98
C ALA A 19 -17.82 9.62 -24.82
N ASP A 20 -19.10 10.02 -24.69
CA ASP A 20 -19.59 10.82 -23.56
C ASP A 20 -19.52 10.02 -22.25
N ALA A 21 -19.94 8.75 -22.26
CA ALA A 21 -19.87 7.87 -21.09
C ALA A 21 -18.43 7.64 -20.62
N GLU A 22 -17.49 7.51 -21.55
CA GLU A 22 -16.08 7.36 -21.25
C GLU A 22 -15.44 8.66 -20.73
N ARG A 23 -15.81 9.81 -21.30
CA ARG A 23 -15.40 11.12 -20.76
C ARG A 23 -15.91 11.34 -19.34
N ASN A 24 -17.17 11.01 -19.07
CA ASN A 24 -17.74 11.12 -17.73
C ASN A 24 -17.06 10.17 -16.74
N ARG A 25 -16.70 8.96 -17.17
CA ARG A 25 -15.92 8.02 -16.35
C ARG A 25 -14.56 8.60 -15.97
N GLN A 26 -13.81 9.10 -16.95
CA GLN A 26 -12.51 9.67 -16.71
C GLN A 26 -12.58 10.91 -15.81
N LEU A 27 -13.62 11.74 -15.98
CA LEU A 27 -13.88 12.88 -15.09
C LEU A 27 -14.09 12.43 -13.64
N ILE A 28 -14.93 11.41 -13.40
CA ILE A 28 -15.17 10.87 -12.05
C ILE A 28 -13.85 10.36 -11.45
N LEU A 29 -13.07 9.60 -12.20
CA LEU A 29 -11.81 9.03 -11.71
C LEU A 29 -10.78 10.10 -11.37
N ASN A 30 -10.61 11.11 -12.22
CA ASN A 30 -9.69 12.21 -11.98
C ASN A 30 -10.12 13.03 -10.75
N THR A 31 -11.39 13.40 -10.66
CA THR A 31 -11.93 14.13 -9.50
C THR A 31 -11.78 13.31 -8.22
N ALA A 32 -12.03 11.99 -8.26
CA ALA A 32 -11.83 11.13 -7.11
C ALA A 32 -10.37 11.10 -6.65
N ALA A 33 -9.42 10.93 -7.57
CA ALA A 33 -7.99 10.93 -7.27
C ALA A 33 -7.52 12.23 -6.61
N GLU A 34 -7.94 13.38 -7.15
CA GLU A 34 -7.64 14.70 -6.60
C GLU A 34 -8.21 14.85 -5.18
N MET A 35 -9.49 14.53 -5.01
CA MET A 35 -10.14 14.66 -3.71
C MET A 35 -9.54 13.73 -2.67
N PHE A 36 -9.18 12.49 -3.02
CA PHE A 36 -8.50 11.57 -2.12
C PHE A 36 -7.11 12.08 -1.72
N ALA A 37 -6.37 12.71 -2.65
CA ALA A 37 -5.05 13.26 -2.36
C ALA A 37 -5.08 14.48 -1.42
N GLU A 38 -6.21 15.20 -1.37
CA GLU A 38 -6.41 16.39 -0.53
C GLU A 38 -7.07 16.08 0.82
N HIS A 39 -8.14 15.28 0.81
CA HIS A 39 -9.02 15.06 1.96
C HIS A 39 -8.81 13.68 2.61
N GLY A 40 -7.92 12.87 2.03
CA GLY A 40 -7.77 11.47 2.35
C GLY A 40 -8.95 10.63 1.87
N MET A 41 -8.97 9.37 2.29
CA MET A 41 -9.89 8.36 1.75
C MET A 41 -11.29 8.35 2.38
N ARG A 42 -11.61 9.31 3.26
CA ARG A 42 -12.90 9.40 3.98
C ARG A 42 -13.95 10.20 3.20
N LEU A 43 -14.18 9.83 1.94
CA LEU A 43 -15.10 10.50 1.03
C LEU A 43 -16.32 9.63 0.69
N THR A 44 -17.42 10.26 0.30
CA THR A 44 -18.60 9.56 -0.24
C THR A 44 -18.72 9.76 -1.76
N LEU A 45 -19.45 8.87 -2.43
CA LEU A 45 -19.73 9.01 -3.87
C LEU A 45 -20.49 10.30 -4.18
N GLU A 46 -21.37 10.78 -3.30
CA GLU A 46 -22.09 12.03 -3.47
C GLU A 46 -21.18 13.25 -3.42
N GLN A 47 -20.17 13.24 -2.54
CA GLN A 47 -19.16 14.30 -2.49
C GLN A 47 -18.36 14.36 -3.79
N ILE A 48 -17.95 13.20 -4.31
CA ILE A 48 -17.23 13.08 -5.59
C ILE A 48 -18.12 13.51 -6.76
N ALA A 49 -19.38 13.07 -6.80
CA ALA A 49 -20.34 13.46 -7.83
C ALA A 49 -20.57 14.98 -7.86
N LYS A 50 -20.72 15.59 -6.67
CA LYS A 50 -20.88 17.03 -6.53
C LYS A 50 -19.65 17.78 -7.04
N ALA A 51 -18.44 17.33 -6.69
CA ALA A 51 -17.20 17.93 -7.15
C ALA A 51 -16.99 17.78 -8.66
N ALA A 52 -17.37 16.63 -9.22
CA ALA A 52 -17.28 16.34 -10.66
C ALA A 52 -18.39 17.05 -11.48
N GLY A 53 -19.37 17.68 -10.83
CA GLY A 53 -20.53 18.28 -11.50
C GLY A 53 -21.46 17.26 -12.16
N ILE A 54 -21.45 16.01 -11.68
CA ILE A 54 -22.24 14.90 -12.24
C ILE A 54 -23.41 14.57 -11.33
N GLY A 55 -24.56 14.22 -11.93
CA GLY A 55 -25.73 13.80 -11.17
C GLY A 55 -25.47 12.51 -10.38
N VAL A 56 -25.95 12.47 -9.13
CA VAL A 56 -25.76 11.33 -8.20
C VAL A 56 -26.24 10.00 -8.81
N GLY A 57 -27.37 9.98 -9.52
CA GLY A 57 -27.82 8.77 -10.21
C GLY A 57 -26.86 8.28 -11.30
N THR A 58 -26.07 9.17 -11.90
CA THR A 58 -25.07 8.79 -12.91
C THR A 58 -23.83 8.18 -12.28
N ILE A 59 -23.36 8.69 -11.12
CA ILE A 59 -22.22 8.07 -10.44
C ILE A 59 -22.60 6.67 -9.92
N TYR A 60 -23.76 6.49 -9.29
CA TYR A 60 -24.18 5.20 -8.74
C TYR A 60 -24.41 4.13 -9.81
N ARG A 61 -24.87 4.53 -11.00
CA ARG A 61 -24.98 3.61 -12.15
C ARG A 61 -23.62 3.11 -12.63
N ARG A 62 -22.57 3.90 -12.47
CA ARG A 62 -21.21 3.56 -12.92
C ARG A 62 -20.41 2.86 -11.83
N PHE A 63 -20.49 3.41 -10.62
CA PHE A 63 -19.78 2.98 -9.43
C PHE A 63 -20.82 2.78 -8.32
N PRO A 64 -21.32 1.55 -8.15
CA PRO A 64 -22.36 1.27 -7.16
C PRO A 64 -21.91 1.54 -5.72
N THR A 65 -20.60 1.45 -5.46
CA THR A 65 -19.97 1.68 -4.16
C THR A 65 -18.68 2.48 -4.32
N LEU A 66 -18.23 3.08 -3.22
CA LEU A 66 -16.90 3.72 -3.18
C LEU A 66 -15.79 2.69 -3.44
N ASP A 67 -15.95 1.46 -2.94
CA ASP A 67 -15.01 0.38 -3.17
C ASP A 67 -14.86 0.05 -4.66
N ALA A 68 -15.97 0.05 -5.42
CA ALA A 68 -15.93 -0.17 -6.87
C ALA A 68 -15.18 0.96 -7.60
N LEU A 69 -15.29 2.20 -7.11
CA LEU A 69 -14.52 3.34 -7.63
C LEU A 69 -13.04 3.21 -7.29
N ILE A 70 -12.70 2.83 -6.06
CA ILE A 70 -11.31 2.59 -5.61
C ILE A 70 -10.68 1.44 -6.41
N ASP A 71 -11.42 0.35 -6.65
CA ASP A 71 -10.95 -0.77 -7.46
C ASP A 71 -10.68 -0.37 -8.90
N GLU A 72 -11.55 0.44 -9.51
CA GLU A 72 -11.31 0.93 -10.88
C GLU A 72 -10.13 1.90 -10.93
N LEU A 73 -9.92 2.71 -9.89
CA LEU A 73 -8.87 3.72 -9.83
C LEU A 73 -7.49 3.15 -9.51
N PHE A 74 -7.41 2.18 -8.58
CA PHE A 74 -6.15 1.71 -8.00
C PHE A 74 -5.97 0.19 -8.04
N GLY A 75 -7.00 -0.58 -8.41
CA GLY A 75 -6.97 -2.05 -8.34
C GLY A 75 -5.96 -2.73 -9.26
N GLU A 76 -5.59 -2.11 -10.38
CA GLU A 76 -4.49 -2.61 -11.22
C GLU A 76 -3.12 -2.24 -10.65
N ARG A 77 -3.00 -1.06 -10.05
CA ARG A 77 -1.75 -0.58 -9.46
C ARG A 77 -1.35 -1.40 -8.24
N ILE A 78 -2.29 -1.69 -7.33
CA ILE A 78 -2.00 -2.51 -6.15
C ILE A 78 -1.62 -3.94 -6.53
N ARG A 79 -2.27 -4.49 -7.56
CA ARG A 79 -1.92 -5.80 -8.11
C ARG A 79 -0.50 -5.81 -8.67
N TRP A 80 -0.18 -4.83 -9.51
CA TRP A 80 1.16 -4.67 -10.06
C TRP A 80 2.21 -4.53 -8.94
N TRP A 81 1.91 -3.73 -7.92
CA TRP A 81 2.79 -3.56 -6.77
C TRP A 81 3.02 -4.86 -6.01
N ALA A 82 1.95 -5.61 -5.72
CA ALA A 82 2.05 -6.90 -5.05
C ALA A 82 2.89 -7.91 -5.85
N ASP A 83 2.71 -7.96 -7.17
CA ASP A 83 3.49 -8.83 -8.06
C ASP A 83 4.95 -8.39 -8.14
N HIS A 84 5.20 -7.07 -8.18
CA HIS A 84 6.54 -6.49 -8.19
C HIS A 84 7.31 -6.81 -6.91
N VAL A 85 6.69 -6.58 -5.74
CA VAL A 85 7.31 -6.88 -4.45
C VAL A 85 7.59 -8.37 -4.29
N THR A 86 6.68 -9.23 -4.75
CA THR A 86 6.90 -10.69 -4.76
C THR A 86 8.12 -11.05 -5.60
N LYS A 87 8.25 -10.47 -6.80
CA LYS A 87 9.42 -10.67 -7.67
C LYS A 87 10.71 -10.17 -7.02
N LEU A 88 10.70 -9.01 -6.36
CA LEU A 88 11.87 -8.50 -5.65
C LEU A 88 12.29 -9.41 -4.51
N ALA A 89 11.32 -9.95 -3.75
CA ALA A 89 11.59 -10.93 -2.72
C ALA A 89 12.31 -12.14 -3.31
N ASP A 90 11.86 -12.68 -4.44
CA ASP A 90 12.50 -13.82 -5.11
C ASP A 90 13.91 -13.51 -5.61
N LEU A 91 14.11 -12.34 -6.22
CA LEU A 91 15.43 -11.88 -6.64
C LEU A 91 16.38 -11.65 -5.46
N ALA A 92 15.86 -11.39 -4.25
CA ALA A 92 16.69 -11.16 -3.07
C ALA A 92 17.52 -12.39 -2.67
N VAL A 93 17.22 -13.58 -3.18
CA VAL A 93 18.04 -14.78 -2.99
C VAL A 93 19.42 -14.64 -3.63
N THR A 94 19.51 -13.92 -4.75
CA THR A 94 20.77 -13.71 -5.49
C THR A 94 21.27 -12.27 -5.41
N GLU A 95 20.35 -11.30 -5.33
CA GLU A 95 20.62 -9.86 -5.39
C GLU A 95 19.99 -9.12 -4.19
N PRO A 96 20.31 -9.49 -2.94
CA PRO A 96 19.58 -9.03 -1.74
C PRO A 96 19.55 -7.51 -1.57
N TRP A 97 20.70 -6.85 -1.75
CA TRP A 97 20.80 -5.40 -1.61
C TRP A 97 20.06 -4.68 -2.73
N GLU A 98 20.25 -5.12 -3.97
CA GLU A 98 19.64 -4.47 -5.13
C GLU A 98 18.12 -4.62 -5.10
N SER A 99 17.59 -5.78 -4.70
CA SER A 99 16.16 -5.99 -4.50
C SER A 99 15.57 -5.07 -3.43
N PHE A 100 16.23 -4.96 -2.26
CA PHE A 100 15.78 -4.06 -1.20
C PHE A 100 15.84 -2.60 -1.64
N ARG A 101 16.91 -2.22 -2.36
CA ARG A 101 17.07 -0.88 -2.92
C ARG A 101 15.96 -0.55 -3.93
N GLN A 102 15.65 -1.46 -4.85
CA GLN A 102 14.57 -1.26 -5.82
C GLN A 102 13.21 -1.13 -5.14
N TYR A 103 12.94 -1.92 -4.10
CA TYR A 103 11.71 -1.81 -3.32
C TYR A 103 11.52 -0.41 -2.74
N VAL A 104 12.53 0.13 -2.03
CA VAL A 104 12.43 1.45 -1.40
C VAL A 104 12.33 2.57 -2.43
N LEU A 105 13.08 2.49 -3.54
CA LEU A 105 13.02 3.51 -4.60
C LEU A 105 11.68 3.50 -5.32
N CYS A 106 11.12 2.33 -5.64
CA CYS A 106 9.83 2.23 -6.30
C CYS A 106 8.69 2.69 -5.37
N LEU A 107 8.80 2.44 -4.06
CA LEU A 107 7.89 2.99 -3.06
C LEU A 107 7.92 4.52 -3.04
N ALA A 108 9.12 5.11 -3.06
CA ALA A 108 9.29 6.57 -3.12
C ALA A 108 8.70 7.17 -4.41
N GLU A 109 8.92 6.54 -5.56
CA GLU A 109 8.33 6.95 -6.83
C GLU A 109 6.80 6.86 -6.83
N ALA A 110 6.24 5.79 -6.25
CA ALA A 110 4.80 5.64 -6.10
C ALA A 110 4.19 6.76 -5.24
N HIS A 111 4.90 7.18 -4.19
CA HIS A 111 4.48 8.27 -3.30
C HIS A 111 4.57 9.65 -3.96
N ASP A 112 5.60 9.91 -4.76
CA ASP A 112 5.74 11.16 -5.52
C ASP A 112 4.69 11.26 -6.64
N CYS A 113 4.34 10.14 -7.29
CA CYS A 113 3.38 10.13 -8.39
C CYS A 113 1.94 10.38 -7.93
N ASP A 114 1.54 9.80 -6.79
CA ASP A 114 0.14 9.83 -6.35
C ASP A 114 0.00 9.65 -4.84
N ALA A 115 -0.29 10.75 -4.14
CA ALA A 115 -0.48 10.77 -2.70
C ALA A 115 -1.72 9.98 -2.23
N ALA A 116 -2.79 9.88 -3.04
CA ALA A 116 -3.98 9.11 -2.67
C ALA A 116 -3.65 7.61 -2.65
N TYR A 117 -2.93 7.15 -3.67
CA TYR A 117 -2.45 5.77 -3.71
C TYR A 117 -1.44 5.46 -2.60
N ALA A 118 -0.53 6.40 -2.32
CA ALA A 118 0.44 6.26 -1.23
C ALA A 118 -0.23 6.05 0.13
N GLN A 119 -1.30 6.80 0.41
CA GLN A 119 -2.11 6.62 1.61
C GLN A 119 -2.76 5.24 1.65
N LEU A 120 -3.32 4.76 0.52
CA LEU A 120 -3.92 3.43 0.43
C LEU A 120 -2.94 2.28 0.62
N LEU A 121 -1.66 2.47 0.27
CA LEU A 121 -0.62 1.48 0.55
C LEU A 121 -0.29 1.38 2.04
N ILE A 122 -0.53 2.42 2.83
CA ILE A 122 -0.30 2.43 4.28
C ILE A 122 -1.55 1.96 5.01
N GLU A 123 -2.69 2.58 4.72
CA GLU A 123 -3.97 2.35 5.38
C GLU A 123 -5.03 2.02 4.31
N PRO A 124 -5.26 0.72 4.01
CA PRO A 124 -6.27 0.31 3.04
C PRO A 124 -7.66 0.43 3.66
N VAL A 125 -8.28 1.61 3.58
CA VAL A 125 -9.62 1.87 4.11
C VAL A 125 -10.77 1.35 3.23
N THR A 126 -10.45 0.56 2.20
CA THR A 126 -11.41 0.01 1.24
C THR A 126 -12.01 -1.31 1.72
N GLY A 127 -13.30 -1.50 1.49
CA GLY A 127 -14.01 -2.75 1.70
C GLY A 127 -13.77 -3.79 0.59
N SER A 128 -13.06 -3.44 -0.49
CA SER A 128 -12.78 -4.35 -1.60
C SER A 128 -11.92 -5.54 -1.17
N PRO A 129 -12.43 -6.80 -1.27
CA PRO A 129 -11.65 -7.98 -0.94
C PRO A 129 -10.42 -8.11 -1.83
N ARG A 130 -10.57 -7.83 -3.14
CA ARG A 130 -9.47 -7.93 -4.11
C ARG A 130 -8.34 -6.96 -3.76
N PHE A 131 -8.66 -5.70 -3.46
CA PHE A 131 -7.64 -4.72 -3.09
C PHE A 131 -6.92 -5.15 -1.81
N ARG A 132 -7.68 -5.61 -0.80
CA ARG A 132 -7.11 -6.07 0.47
C ARG A 132 -6.22 -7.30 0.30
N ASP A 133 -6.58 -8.24 -0.55
CA ASP A 133 -5.76 -9.43 -0.85
C ASP A 133 -4.44 -9.06 -1.53
N ASP A 134 -4.48 -8.17 -2.52
CA ASP A 134 -3.28 -7.65 -3.21
C ASP A 134 -2.40 -6.84 -2.23
N HIS A 135 -2.99 -6.00 -1.38
CA HIS A 135 -2.28 -5.24 -0.34
C HIS A 135 -1.59 -6.16 0.67
N ALA A 136 -2.31 -7.14 1.22
CA ALA A 136 -1.76 -8.13 2.15
C ALA A 136 -0.65 -8.98 1.50
N ARG A 137 -0.79 -9.33 0.21
CA ARG A 137 0.26 -10.01 -0.57
C ARG A 137 1.52 -9.14 -0.68
N SER A 138 1.36 -7.85 -0.94
CA SER A 138 2.50 -6.92 -1.00
C SER A 138 3.26 -6.83 0.32
N LEU A 139 2.56 -6.79 1.47
CA LEU A 139 3.18 -6.77 2.79
C LEU A 139 3.95 -8.06 3.09
N ARG A 140 3.35 -9.22 2.80
CA ARG A 140 4.05 -10.52 2.95
C ARG A 140 5.31 -10.59 2.09
N GLY A 141 5.24 -10.11 0.84
CA GLY A 141 6.39 -10.02 -0.05
C GLY A 141 7.48 -9.11 0.49
N ALA A 142 7.12 -7.95 1.04
CA ALA A 142 8.08 -6.99 1.60
C ALA A 142 8.80 -7.54 2.85
N ARG A 143 8.08 -8.24 3.73
CA ARG A 143 8.67 -8.94 4.89
C ARG A 143 9.64 -10.03 4.45
N LEU A 144 9.25 -10.85 3.47
CA LEU A 144 10.12 -11.90 2.93
C LEU A 144 11.39 -11.32 2.28
N LEU A 145 11.25 -10.22 1.53
CA LEU A 145 12.37 -9.47 0.96
C LEU A 145 13.33 -8.99 2.07
N LEU A 146 12.81 -8.34 3.11
CA LEU A 146 13.62 -7.86 4.23
C LEU A 146 14.33 -9.01 4.94
N ALA A 147 13.63 -10.10 5.23
CA ALA A 147 14.19 -11.29 5.87
C ALA A 147 15.37 -11.85 5.06
N ARG A 148 15.19 -12.07 3.75
CA ARG A 148 16.24 -12.57 2.84
C ARG A 148 17.45 -11.62 2.78
N ALA A 149 17.21 -10.31 2.71
CA ALA A 149 18.27 -9.32 2.68
C ALA A 149 19.05 -9.26 4.01
N ARG A 150 18.36 -9.42 5.14
CA ARG A 150 18.94 -9.45 6.49
C ARG A 150 19.78 -10.70 6.71
N GLU A 151 19.27 -11.87 6.33
CA GLU A 151 19.98 -13.16 6.44
C GLU A 151 21.30 -13.18 5.65
N GLN A 152 21.35 -12.50 4.51
CA GLN A 152 22.56 -12.35 3.69
C GLN A 152 23.45 -11.17 4.11
N GLY A 153 23.09 -10.44 5.18
CA GLY A 153 23.84 -9.30 5.68
C GLY A 153 23.86 -8.07 4.76
N ALA A 154 23.00 -8.02 3.74
CA ALA A 154 22.91 -6.89 2.81
C ALA A 154 22.33 -5.63 3.47
N VAL A 155 21.46 -5.83 4.45
CA VAL A 155 20.92 -4.77 5.33
C VAL A 155 21.40 -4.99 6.76
N ARG A 156 21.33 -3.95 7.59
CA ARG A 156 21.66 -4.02 9.01
C ARG A 156 20.77 -5.05 9.73
N GLY A 157 21.37 -5.79 10.66
CA GLY A 157 20.76 -6.97 11.29
C GLY A 157 19.64 -6.68 12.29
N ASP A 158 19.52 -5.45 12.76
CA ASP A 158 18.53 -4.99 13.73
C ASP A 158 17.31 -4.30 13.08
N LEU A 159 17.14 -4.37 11.75
CA LEU A 159 15.89 -3.97 11.11
C LEU A 159 14.77 -4.96 11.43
N HIS A 160 13.63 -4.41 11.86
CA HIS A 160 12.37 -5.09 12.08
C HIS A 160 11.43 -4.90 10.88
N ASP A 161 10.47 -5.81 10.70
CA ASP A 161 9.44 -5.71 9.66
C ASP A 161 8.59 -4.44 9.78
N ALA A 162 8.48 -3.90 11.00
CA ALA A 162 7.80 -2.64 11.30
C ALA A 162 8.54 -1.42 10.72
N ASP A 163 9.86 -1.51 10.52
CA ASP A 163 10.63 -0.42 9.93
C ASP A 163 10.22 -0.17 8.47
N LEU A 164 9.71 -1.18 7.75
CA LEU A 164 9.17 -0.99 6.40
C LEU A 164 8.00 -0.01 6.41
N LEU A 165 7.11 -0.13 7.39
CA LEU A 165 5.98 0.78 7.57
C LEU A 165 6.46 2.19 7.96
N HIS A 166 7.47 2.30 8.82
CA HIS A 166 8.07 3.59 9.17
C HIS A 166 8.72 4.29 7.99
N ILE A 167 9.46 3.54 7.16
CA ILE A 167 10.05 4.07 5.93
C ILE A 167 8.95 4.61 5.02
N GLN A 168 7.84 3.87 4.86
CA GLN A 168 6.71 4.28 4.05
C GLN A 168 6.00 5.54 4.60
N LEU A 169 5.73 5.57 5.91
CA LEU A 169 5.15 6.73 6.60
C LEU A 169 6.06 7.96 6.48
N ALA A 170 7.36 7.79 6.66
CA ALA A 170 8.34 8.86 6.57
C ALA A 170 8.45 9.41 5.14
N ILE A 171 8.48 8.55 4.12
CA ILE A 171 8.44 8.96 2.71
C ILE A 171 7.15 9.75 2.44
N LEU A 172 5.98 9.24 2.85
CA LEU A 172 4.71 9.96 2.66
C LEU A 172 4.72 11.33 3.36
N GLY A 173 5.20 11.39 4.60
CA GLY A 173 5.29 12.61 5.38
C GLY A 173 6.22 13.64 4.73
N VAL A 174 7.38 13.21 4.22
CA VAL A 174 8.31 14.04 3.47
C VAL A 174 7.64 14.59 2.21
N VAL A 175 7.00 13.75 1.40
CA VAL A 175 6.29 14.19 0.18
C VAL A 175 5.18 15.19 0.51
N GLY A 176 4.36 14.90 1.54
CA GLY A 176 3.30 15.77 1.99
C GLY A 176 3.80 17.15 2.44
N ALA A 177 4.87 17.19 3.21
CA ALA A 177 5.46 18.43 3.72
C ALA A 177 6.27 19.21 2.68
N SER A 178 6.70 18.56 1.59
CA SER A 178 7.59 19.12 0.58
C SER A 178 6.91 19.35 -0.78
N ARG A 179 5.57 19.31 -0.85
CA ARG A 179 4.81 19.57 -2.10
C ARG A 179 5.24 20.86 -2.82
N SER A 180 5.66 21.90 -2.08
CA SER A 180 6.15 23.16 -2.64
C SER A 180 7.64 23.18 -3.03
N LEU A 181 8.41 22.15 -2.67
CA LEU A 181 9.86 22.05 -2.87
C LEU A 181 10.26 21.21 -4.09
N GLY A 182 9.29 20.57 -4.76
CA GLY A 182 9.48 19.79 -5.99
C GLY A 182 9.57 18.28 -5.79
N THR A 183 9.65 17.54 -6.91
CA THR A 183 9.45 16.07 -7.01
C THR A 183 10.70 15.24 -6.72
N GLN A 184 11.66 15.75 -5.95
CA GLN A 184 12.88 15.00 -5.60
C GLN A 184 12.98 14.65 -4.12
N ALA A 185 12.07 15.15 -3.29
CA ALA A 185 12.15 14.96 -1.85
C ALA A 185 12.05 13.48 -1.46
N ALA A 186 11.13 12.72 -2.05
CA ALA A 186 11.01 11.28 -1.79
C ALA A 186 12.27 10.53 -2.21
N ALA A 187 12.74 10.74 -3.44
CA ALA A 187 13.94 10.07 -3.97
C ALA A 187 15.19 10.38 -3.13
N ARG A 188 15.36 11.63 -2.69
CA ARG A 188 16.47 12.03 -1.80
C ARG A 188 16.36 11.35 -0.44
N PHE A 189 15.18 11.38 0.18
CA PHE A 189 14.97 10.75 1.48
C PHE A 189 15.13 9.22 1.42
N ALA A 190 14.62 8.59 0.36
CA ALA A 190 14.79 7.17 0.09
C ALA A 190 16.28 6.80 -0.03
N THR A 191 17.07 7.60 -0.74
CA THR A 191 18.51 7.38 -0.86
C THR A 191 19.23 7.46 0.49
N LEU A 192 18.90 8.47 1.31
CA LEU A 192 19.45 8.59 2.68
C LEU A 192 19.04 7.41 3.57
N THR A 193 17.78 7.00 3.47
CA THR A 193 17.23 5.86 4.20
C THR A 193 17.92 4.56 3.82
N LEU A 194 18.17 4.34 2.53
CA LEU A 194 18.91 3.19 2.03
C LEU A 194 20.32 3.13 2.64
N GLU A 195 21.08 4.22 2.59
CA GLU A 195 22.41 4.25 3.22
C GLU A 195 22.36 4.00 4.75
N ALA A 196 21.28 4.41 5.42
CA ALA A 196 21.04 4.09 6.83
C ALA A 196 20.79 2.58 7.06
N CYS A 197 20.07 1.92 6.14
CA CYS A 197 19.71 0.50 6.20
C CYS A 197 20.84 -0.46 5.79
N ARG A 198 21.86 -0.01 5.05
CA ARG A 198 22.91 -0.87 4.49
C ARG A 198 23.71 -1.63 5.56
N GLY A 199 24.06 -2.89 5.29
CA GLY A 199 24.83 -3.75 6.19
C GLY A 199 25.99 -4.52 5.54
N PRO A 200 26.81 -5.22 6.34
CA PRO A 200 26.90 -5.06 7.80
C PRO A 200 27.71 -3.80 8.14
N LYS A 201 27.28 -3.06 9.16
CA LYS A 201 28.12 -1.98 9.74
C LYS A 201 28.89 -2.55 10.93
N ALA A 202 30.08 -2.00 11.22
CA ALA A 202 30.89 -2.48 12.33
C ALA A 202 30.12 -2.34 13.67
N PRO A 203 30.29 -3.26 14.64
CA PRO A 203 29.52 -3.28 15.90
C PRO A 203 29.58 -1.99 16.72
N ASN A 204 30.60 -1.15 16.50
CA ASN A 204 30.80 0.12 17.21
C ASN A 204 30.40 1.36 16.39
N ASP A 205 29.94 1.21 15.15
CA ASP A 205 29.69 2.33 14.22
C ASP A 205 28.23 2.80 14.18
N ILE A 206 27.30 2.15 14.89
CA ILE A 206 25.90 2.59 14.95
C ILE A 206 25.21 2.21 16.25
N ALA A 207 24.38 3.13 16.75
CA ALA A 207 23.41 2.82 17.77
C ALA A 207 22.42 1.75 17.27
N ARG A 208 22.13 0.76 18.12
CA ARG A 208 21.05 -0.21 17.86
C ARG A 208 19.72 0.54 17.75
N LEU A 209 18.88 0.10 16.82
CA LEU A 209 17.52 0.62 16.73
C LEU A 209 16.73 0.24 17.99
N PRO A 210 15.88 1.14 18.52
CA PRO A 210 14.88 0.77 19.52
C PRO A 210 13.99 -0.35 18.97
N ALA A 211 13.60 -1.29 19.83
CA ALA A 211 12.61 -2.29 19.44
C ALA A 211 11.26 -1.60 19.19
N PRO A 212 10.50 -2.04 18.17
CA PRO A 212 9.13 -1.56 17.97
C PRO A 212 8.25 -1.84 19.20
N SER A 213 7.27 -0.97 19.44
CA SER A 213 6.25 -1.16 20.46
C SER A 213 5.25 -2.26 20.08
N GLY A 214 4.50 -2.78 21.06
CA GLY A 214 3.44 -3.75 20.82
C GLY A 214 2.35 -3.24 19.88
N ASP A 215 2.02 -1.95 19.96
CA ASP A 215 1.01 -1.31 19.11
C ASP A 215 1.43 -1.29 17.63
N GLU A 216 2.72 -1.03 17.35
CA GLU A 216 3.28 -1.08 16.00
C GLU A 216 3.20 -2.49 15.41
N LEU A 217 3.47 -3.51 16.23
CA LEU A 217 3.39 -4.91 15.82
C LEU A 217 1.95 -5.33 15.53
N GLN A 218 1.00 -4.95 16.39
CA GLN A 218 -0.41 -5.27 16.21
C GLN A 218 -1.01 -4.61 14.95
N LEU A 219 -0.64 -3.35 14.67
CA LEU A 219 -1.03 -2.66 13.44
C LEU A 219 -0.50 -3.40 12.21
N LEU A 220 0.77 -3.79 12.25
CA LEU A 220 1.42 -4.50 11.15
C LEU A 220 0.77 -5.87 10.89
N GLU A 221 0.41 -6.61 11.94
CA GLU A 221 -0.32 -7.89 11.84
C GLU A 221 -1.68 -7.71 11.17
N ALA A 222 -2.48 -6.75 11.67
CA ALA A 222 -3.80 -6.43 11.14
C ALA A 222 -3.76 -6.06 9.64
N LEU A 223 -2.76 -5.27 9.22
CA LEU A 223 -2.56 -4.89 7.83
C LEU A 223 -2.20 -6.08 6.93
N SER A 224 -1.45 -7.07 7.45
CA SER A 224 -1.09 -8.26 6.66
C SER A 224 -2.21 -9.29 6.47
N GLY A 225 -3.40 -9.06 7.07
CA GLY A 225 -4.48 -10.03 7.06
C GLY A 225 -4.11 -11.33 7.79
N ALA A 226 -3.17 -11.25 8.74
CA ALA A 226 -2.95 -12.36 9.67
C ALA A 226 -4.11 -12.32 10.66
N ASP A 227 -5.06 -13.24 10.50
CA ASP A 227 -6.14 -13.40 11.47
C ASP A 227 -5.54 -13.56 12.89
N SER A 228 -6.15 -12.87 13.85
CA SER A 228 -5.88 -12.95 15.29
C SER A 228 -6.05 -14.35 15.91
N ASP A 229 -6.35 -15.37 15.10
CA ASP A 229 -6.63 -16.73 15.51
C ASP A 229 -5.39 -17.57 15.85
N THR A 230 -4.18 -17.04 15.71
CA THR A 230 -2.94 -17.75 16.11
C THR A 230 -2.36 -17.33 17.46
N LEU A 231 -3.01 -16.41 18.19
CA LEU A 231 -2.60 -16.01 19.55
C LEU A 231 -3.38 -16.70 20.68
N GLY A 232 -4.27 -17.64 20.37
CA GLY A 232 -4.95 -18.47 21.35
C GLY A 232 -4.39 -19.90 21.38
N THR A 233 -3.54 -20.20 22.38
CA THR A 233 -3.18 -21.54 22.95
C THR A 233 -1.68 -21.82 23.08
N ALA A 234 -0.93 -20.95 23.76
CA ALA A 234 0.34 -21.35 24.37
C ALA A 234 0.65 -20.48 25.59
N GLY A 235 0.04 -20.78 26.74
CA GLY A 235 0.29 -19.98 27.93
C GLY A 235 -0.42 -20.36 29.21
N GLU A 236 -0.79 -21.62 29.44
CA GLU A 236 -1.14 -22.04 30.80
C GLU A 236 -0.84 -23.52 31.06
N SER A 237 0.42 -23.79 31.38
CA SER A 237 0.82 -24.96 32.16
C SER A 237 2.22 -24.72 32.73
N ALA A 238 2.28 -23.92 33.79
CA ALA A 238 3.41 -23.93 34.71
C ALA A 238 3.28 -25.17 35.62
N PRO A 239 4.37 -25.91 35.87
CA PRO A 239 4.35 -27.03 36.79
C PRO A 239 4.40 -26.49 38.23
N SER A 240 3.38 -26.81 39.02
CA SER A 240 3.41 -26.60 40.48
C SER A 240 4.37 -27.60 41.11
N GLY A 241 5.62 -27.18 41.30
CA GLY A 241 6.59 -27.88 42.13
C GLY A 241 6.52 -27.42 43.58
N GLY A 242 6.13 -28.32 44.48
CA GLY A 242 6.81 -28.54 45.75
C GLY A 242 6.29 -27.82 47.01
N GLU A 243 5.51 -28.55 47.81
CA GLU A 243 5.61 -28.58 49.28
C GLU A 243 5.41 -30.05 49.68
N GLY A 244 6.39 -30.76 50.26
CA GLY A 244 6.88 -30.52 51.60
C GLY A 244 6.31 -31.61 52.53
N ARG A 245 6.95 -32.79 52.60
CA ARG A 245 6.68 -33.76 53.67
C ARG A 245 7.95 -34.47 54.10
N GLN A 246 8.42 -34.10 55.28
CA GLN A 246 9.35 -34.86 56.08
C GLN A 246 8.76 -34.99 57.50
N LEU A 247 8.90 -36.20 58.03
CA LEU A 247 8.88 -36.61 59.45
C LEU A 247 7.52 -36.94 60.10
N GLY A 248 7.45 -38.19 60.58
CA GLY A 248 6.35 -38.83 61.30
C GLY A 248 6.33 -40.32 61.03
#